data_AF-A0A7S3PH45-F1
#
_entry.id   AF-A0A7S3PH45-F1
#
_cell.length_a   1.000
_cell.length_b   1.000
_cell.length_c   1.000
_cell.angle_alpha   90.00
_cell.angle_beta   90.00
_cell.angle_gamma   90.00
#
_symmetry.space_group_name_H-M   'P 1'
#
loop_
_entity.id
_entity.type
_entity.pdbx_description
1 polymer ?
#
loop_
_entity_poly.entity_id
_entity_poly.type
_entity_poly.pdbx_seq_one_letter_code
_entity_poly.pdbx_strand_id
1 'polypeptide(L)'
;KILTRFAQCQFQPLCAVLGGIVFNEVVKAAGIFTPIQQWLHIDMFKVLPESVDIDIEENDRKPRGSRYDDVIMILGSEFHTKIMKSKTFLAGYGDTGSELLKNFALLGASCCPERDGLVIVGEE
;
A
#
# COMPACT_ATOMS: atom_id res chain seq x y z
N LYS A 1 -10.70 -17.42 -5.30
CA LYS A 1 -10.12 -16.87 -6.54
C LYS A 1 -9.25 -15.64 -6.26
N ILE A 2 -9.78 -14.58 -5.62
CA ILE A 2 -9.01 -13.37 -5.31
C ILE A 2 -7.84 -13.64 -4.34
N LEU A 3 -8.11 -14.34 -3.22
CA LEU A 3 -7.06 -14.67 -2.23
C LEU A 3 -5.89 -15.44 -2.86
N THR A 4 -6.19 -16.49 -3.63
CA THR A 4 -5.17 -17.32 -4.31
C THR A 4 -4.39 -16.54 -5.36
N ARG A 5 -5.02 -15.53 -5.99
CA ARG A 5 -4.39 -14.71 -7.03
C ARG A 5 -3.36 -13.73 -6.47
N PHE A 6 -3.63 -13.18 -5.29
CA PHE A 6 -2.74 -12.19 -4.65
C PHE A 6 -1.91 -12.76 -3.50
N ALA A 7 -1.91 -14.08 -3.31
CA ALA A 7 -1.23 -14.75 -2.19
C ALA A 7 0.29 -14.49 -2.14
N GLN A 8 0.91 -14.19 -3.29
CA GLN A 8 2.35 -13.92 -3.39
C GLN A 8 2.67 -12.42 -3.37
N CYS A 9 1.68 -11.55 -3.48
CA CYS A 9 1.89 -10.10 -3.57
C CYS A 9 2.10 -9.48 -2.19
N GLN A 10 3.03 -8.53 -2.09
CA GLN A 10 3.21 -7.70 -0.91
C GLN A 10 2.58 -6.33 -1.12
N PHE A 11 1.60 -5.98 -0.29
CA PHE A 11 0.95 -4.67 -0.34
C PHE A 11 1.39 -3.81 0.84
N GLN A 12 2.26 -2.84 0.55
CA GLN A 12 2.93 -2.04 1.58
C GLN A 12 1.99 -1.42 2.63
N PRO A 13 0.84 -0.78 2.26
CA PRO A 13 -0.08 -0.24 3.26
C PRO A 13 -0.61 -1.29 4.24
N LEU A 14 -0.89 -2.50 3.75
CA LEU A 14 -1.35 -3.60 4.60
C LEU A 14 -0.22 -4.12 5.50
N CYS A 15 1.02 -4.19 4.98
CA CYS A 15 2.20 -4.51 5.78
C CYS A 15 2.40 -3.50 6.93
N ALA A 16 2.20 -2.21 6.68
CA ALA A 16 2.31 -1.18 7.72
C ALA A 16 1.24 -1.35 8.82
N VAL A 17 -0.02 -1.61 8.44
CA VAL A 17 -1.12 -1.86 9.39
C VAL A 17 -0.83 -3.10 10.24
N LEU A 18 -0.49 -4.23 9.60
CA LEU A 18 -0.19 -5.48 10.32
C LEU A 18 1.04 -5.32 11.21
N GLY A 19 2.08 -4.62 10.76
CA GLY A 19 3.26 -4.31 11.57
C GLY A 19 2.91 -3.54 12.85
N GLY A 20 2.05 -2.52 12.75
CA GLY A 20 1.58 -1.77 13.91
C GLY A 20 0.72 -2.60 14.87
N ILE A 21 -0.14 -3.48 14.34
CA ILE A 21 -0.94 -4.39 15.17
C ILE A 21 -0.04 -5.37 15.92
N VAL A 22 0.89 -6.03 15.22
CA VAL A 22 1.82 -7.00 15.82
C VAL A 22 2.70 -6.32 16.86
N PHE A 23 3.22 -5.12 16.58
CA PHE A 23 3.97 -4.34 17.55
C PHE A 23 3.17 -4.10 18.83
N ASN A 24 1.90 -3.70 18.71
CA ASN A 24 1.04 -3.50 19.87
C ASN A 24 0.73 -4.80 20.62
N GLU A 25 0.60 -5.94 19.94
CA GLU A 25 0.45 -7.24 20.61
C GLU A 25 1.69 -7.66 21.41
N VAL A 26 2.89 -7.31 20.94
CA VAL A 26 4.12 -7.52 21.72
C VAL A 26 4.11 -6.66 22.99
N VAL A 27 3.64 -5.40 22.91
CA VAL A 27 3.48 -4.54 24.10
C VAL A 27 2.42 -5.09 25.05
N LYS A 28 1.30 -5.60 24.52
CA LYS A 28 0.24 -6.25 25.31
C LYS A 28 0.71 -7.50 26.03
N ALA A 29 1.63 -8.25 25.44
CA ALA A 29 2.25 -9.40 26.09
C ALA A 29 3.07 -9.00 27.34
N ALA A 30 3.50 -7.74 27.46
CA ALA A 30 4.13 -7.20 28.67
C ALA A 30 3.13 -6.84 29.79
N GLY A 31 1.83 -7.07 29.60
CA GLY A 31 0.79 -6.84 30.61
C GLY A 31 0.15 -5.45 30.58
N ILE A 32 0.47 -4.64 29.57
CA ILE A 32 -0.09 -3.30 29.38
C ILE A 32 -1.10 -3.39 28.21
N PHE A 33 -2.38 -3.15 28.49
CA PHE A 33 -3.53 -3.31 27.56
C PHE A 33 -4.03 -4.75 27.36
N THR A 34 -5.17 -4.87 26.67
CA THR A 34 -5.88 -6.15 26.43
C THR A 34 -5.41 -6.80 25.11
N PRO A 35 -4.93 -8.05 25.14
CA PRO A 35 -4.57 -8.82 23.94
C PRO A 35 -5.75 -9.08 23.00
N ILE A 36 -5.45 -9.27 21.72
CA ILE A 36 -6.41 -9.85 20.76
C ILE A 36 -6.75 -11.28 21.19
N GLN A 37 -8.02 -11.67 21.05
CA GLN A 37 -8.47 -13.04 21.31
C GLN A 37 -8.07 -13.99 20.17
N GLN A 38 -6.78 -14.30 20.09
CA GLN A 38 -6.12 -15.27 19.20
C GLN A 38 -6.16 -14.95 17.70
N TRP A 39 -7.34 -14.76 17.11
CA TRP A 39 -7.50 -14.61 15.67
C TRP A 39 -8.00 -13.22 15.29
N LEU A 40 -7.27 -12.58 14.39
CA LEU A 40 -7.69 -11.37 13.72
C LEU A 40 -7.52 -11.57 12.22
N HIS A 41 -8.61 -11.46 11.47
CA HIS A 41 -8.60 -11.48 10.02
C HIS A 41 -8.87 -10.06 9.50
N ILE A 42 -8.02 -9.59 8.59
CA ILE A 42 -8.18 -8.29 7.94
C ILE A 42 -8.12 -8.53 6.44
N ASP A 43 -9.13 -8.02 5.74
CA ASP A 43 -9.14 -7.90 4.29
C ASP A 43 -9.31 -6.44 3.87
N MET A 44 -8.81 -6.13 2.68
CA MET A 44 -8.98 -4.82 2.05
C MET A 44 -9.38 -4.98 0.59
N PHE A 45 -10.28 -5.92 0.29
CA PHE A 45 -10.68 -6.20 -1.09
C PHE A 45 -11.37 -5.01 -1.77
N LYS A 46 -11.93 -4.08 -0.99
CA LYS A 46 -12.51 -2.81 -1.47
C LYS A 46 -11.51 -1.85 -2.12
N VAL A 47 -10.20 -2.09 -1.93
CA VAL A 47 -9.14 -1.28 -2.58
C VAL A 47 -9.01 -1.64 -4.07
N LEU A 48 -9.51 -2.81 -4.48
CA LEU A 48 -9.51 -3.20 -5.88
C LEU A 48 -10.44 -2.27 -6.68
N PRO A 49 -10.04 -1.80 -7.88
CA PRO A 49 -10.89 -0.88 -8.64
C PRO A 49 -12.17 -1.57 -9.12
N GLU A 50 -13.33 -0.90 -8.97
CA GLU A 50 -14.66 -1.45 -9.27
C GLU A 50 -14.86 -1.86 -10.74
N SER A 51 -14.13 -1.21 -11.65
CA SER A 51 -14.20 -1.44 -13.10
C SER A 51 -13.34 -2.60 -13.60
N VAL A 52 -12.57 -3.26 -12.72
CA VAL A 52 -11.60 -4.27 -13.15
C VAL A 52 -12.27 -5.64 -13.14
N ASP A 53 -12.61 -6.11 -14.34
CA ASP A 53 -12.80 -7.53 -14.57
C ASP A 53 -11.43 -8.20 -14.45
N ILE A 54 -11.12 -8.66 -13.23
CA ILE A 54 -9.83 -9.24 -12.84
C ILE A 54 -9.45 -10.40 -13.80
N ASP A 55 -10.43 -11.06 -14.40
CA ASP A 55 -10.24 -12.17 -15.32
C ASP A 55 -9.95 -11.75 -16.79
N ILE A 56 -10.19 -10.50 -17.18
CA ILE A 56 -10.02 -10.01 -18.58
C ILE A 56 -8.70 -9.23 -18.76
N GLU A 57 -8.21 -8.56 -17.72
CA GLU A 57 -7.05 -7.64 -17.82
C GLU A 57 -5.70 -8.29 -17.43
N GLU A 58 -5.45 -9.52 -17.88
CA GLU A 58 -4.22 -10.24 -17.52
C GLU A 58 -2.96 -9.51 -18.01
N ASN A 59 -3.03 -8.79 -19.15
CA ASN A 59 -1.92 -7.99 -19.67
C ASN A 59 -1.57 -6.77 -18.81
N ASP A 60 -2.55 -6.11 -18.19
CA ASP A 60 -2.29 -4.92 -17.38
C ASP A 60 -1.54 -5.29 -16.09
N ARG A 61 -1.87 -6.45 -15.53
CA ARG A 61 -1.35 -6.97 -14.25
C ARG A 61 -0.09 -7.85 -14.37
N LYS A 62 0.54 -7.92 -15.54
CA LYS A 62 1.78 -8.72 -15.71
C LYS A 62 2.96 -8.08 -14.98
N PRO A 63 3.81 -8.89 -14.30
CA PRO A 63 5.06 -8.39 -13.76
C PRO A 63 5.96 -7.89 -14.89
N ARG A 64 6.70 -6.82 -14.62
CA ARG A 64 7.56 -6.12 -15.59
C ARG A 64 9.03 -6.09 -15.15
N GLY A 65 9.38 -6.82 -14.10
CA GLY A 65 10.72 -6.77 -13.51
C GLY A 65 10.96 -5.47 -12.73
N SER A 66 9.89 -4.87 -12.23
CA SER A 66 9.92 -3.62 -11.47
C SER A 66 9.78 -3.89 -9.98
N ARG A 67 10.33 -2.99 -9.15
CA ARG A 67 10.07 -3.00 -7.70
C ARG A 67 8.59 -2.82 -7.33
N TYR A 68 7.76 -2.43 -8.28
CA TYR A 68 6.32 -2.19 -8.12
C TYR A 68 5.45 -3.34 -8.64
N ASP A 69 6.05 -4.47 -9.03
CA ASP A 69 5.33 -5.60 -9.65
C ASP A 69 4.17 -6.09 -8.78
N ASP A 70 4.32 -6.16 -7.47
CA ASP A 70 3.23 -6.55 -6.56
C ASP A 70 2.07 -5.56 -6.56
N VAL A 71 2.36 -4.26 -6.57
CA VAL A 71 1.35 -3.20 -6.63
C VAL A 71 0.64 -3.24 -7.98
N ILE A 72 1.38 -3.47 -9.07
CA ILE A 72 0.84 -3.63 -10.43
C ILE A 72 -0.04 -4.88 -10.53
N MET A 73 0.36 -5.99 -9.91
CA MET A 73 -0.44 -7.21 -9.87
C MET A 73 -1.77 -6.98 -9.15
N ILE A 74 -1.78 -6.19 -8.07
CA ILE A 74 -2.97 -5.90 -7.25
C ILE A 74 -3.86 -4.83 -7.89
N LEU A 75 -3.31 -3.71 -8.32
CA LEU A 75 -4.06 -2.52 -8.77
C LEU A 75 -4.14 -2.36 -10.29
N GLY A 76 -3.24 -3.00 -11.04
CA GLY A 76 -3.07 -2.78 -12.46
C GLY A 76 -1.98 -1.76 -12.79
N SER A 77 -1.37 -1.88 -13.97
CA SER A 77 -0.30 -0.98 -14.42
C SER A 77 -0.83 0.40 -14.77
N GLU A 78 -2.04 0.49 -15.34
CA GLU A 78 -2.66 1.79 -15.61
C GLU A 78 -2.89 2.56 -14.30
N PHE A 79 -3.45 1.89 -13.28
CA PHE A 79 -3.70 2.50 -11.98
C PHE A 79 -2.40 2.88 -11.26
N HIS A 80 -1.40 2.00 -11.29
CA HIS A 80 -0.08 2.31 -10.74
C HIS A 80 0.57 3.51 -11.44
N THR A 81 0.37 3.67 -12.75
CA THR A 81 0.85 4.87 -13.48
C THR A 81 0.17 6.15 -12.99
N LYS A 82 -1.12 6.09 -12.63
CA LYS A 82 -1.83 7.22 -12.01
C LYS A 82 -1.24 7.57 -10.64
N ILE A 83 -0.87 6.56 -9.84
CA ILE A 83 -0.14 6.76 -8.57
C ILE A 83 1.21 7.43 -8.82
N MET A 84 2.00 6.97 -9.80
CA MET A 84 3.31 7.57 -10.10
C MET A 84 3.21 9.03 -10.56
N LYS A 85 2.13 9.42 -11.23
CA LYS A 85 1.88 10.80 -11.69
C LYS A 85 1.16 11.67 -10.68
N SER A 86 0.89 11.17 -9.48
CA SER A 86 0.16 11.94 -8.47
C SER A 86 0.93 13.20 -8.08
N LYS A 87 0.19 14.29 -7.88
CA LYS A 87 0.69 15.54 -7.29
C LYS A 87 0.01 15.70 -5.94
N THR A 88 0.76 15.51 -4.87
CA THR A 88 0.22 15.37 -3.52
C THR A 88 0.84 16.42 -2.60
N PHE A 89 0.00 17.06 -1.79
CA PHE A 89 0.44 17.92 -0.70
C PHE A 89 0.35 17.14 0.62
N LEU A 90 1.47 17.03 1.32
CA LEU A 90 1.56 16.47 2.65
C LEU A 90 1.63 17.62 3.65
N ALA A 91 0.56 17.83 4.39
CA ALA A 91 0.52 18.80 5.49
C ALA A 91 1.15 18.17 6.74
N GLY A 92 2.31 18.67 7.14
CA GLY A 92 3.04 18.23 8.33
C GLY A 92 4.06 17.11 8.07
N TYR A 93 5.23 17.25 8.68
CA TYR A 93 6.29 16.24 8.74
C TYR A 93 6.61 15.91 10.20
N GLY A 94 5.80 15.02 10.78
CA GLY A 94 6.04 14.40 12.09
C GLY A 94 6.10 12.88 11.97
N ASP A 95 5.80 12.17 13.06
CA ASP A 95 5.81 10.70 13.08
C ASP A 95 4.89 10.11 11.99
N THR A 96 3.63 10.57 11.95
CA THR A 96 2.66 10.16 10.93
C THR A 96 3.08 10.55 9.51
N GLY A 97 3.67 11.74 9.35
CA GLY A 97 4.12 12.24 8.05
C GLY A 97 5.28 11.42 7.49
N SER A 98 6.23 11.04 8.35
CA SER A 98 7.36 10.18 7.97
C SER A 98 6.90 8.78 7.55
N GLU A 99 5.91 8.20 8.24
CA GLU A 99 5.33 6.90 7.91
C GLU A 99 4.54 6.95 6.59
N LEU A 100 3.81 8.05 6.34
CA LEU A 100 3.10 8.27 5.09
C LEU A 100 4.07 8.43 3.91
N LEU A 101 5.16 9.19 4.09
CA LEU A 101 6.22 9.31 3.07
C LEU A 101 6.90 7.99 2.74
N LYS A 102 7.15 7.16 3.77
CA LYS A 102 7.66 5.80 3.55
C LYS A 102 6.71 4.98 2.67
N ASN A 103 5.40 5.04 2.94
CA ASN A 103 4.41 4.35 2.12
C ASN A 103 4.32 4.93 0.70
N PHE A 104 4.42 6.26 0.53
CA PHE A 104 4.47 6.90 -0.79
C PHE A 104 5.67 6.42 -1.61
N ALA A 105 6.86 6.40 -1.00
CA ALA A 105 8.08 5.94 -1.66
C ALA A 105 8.00 4.48 -2.11
N LEU A 106 7.42 3.61 -1.27
CA LEU A 106 7.29 2.18 -1.56
C LEU A 106 6.18 1.89 -2.59
N LEU A 107 5.13 2.70 -2.64
CA LEU A 107 4.10 2.64 -3.68
C LEU A 107 4.51 3.32 -4.99
N GLY A 108 5.64 4.04 -5.02
CA GLY A 108 6.06 4.81 -6.18
C GLY A 108 5.20 6.06 -6.43
N ALA A 109 4.49 6.55 -5.43
CA ALA A 109 3.70 7.78 -5.54
C ALA A 109 4.59 8.94 -5.95
N SER A 110 4.15 9.70 -6.96
CA SER A 110 4.91 10.83 -7.52
C SER A 110 6.29 10.49 -8.11
N CYS A 111 6.64 9.20 -8.28
CA CYS A 111 7.96 8.76 -8.75
C CYS A 111 8.03 8.56 -10.28
N CYS A 112 7.22 9.30 -11.05
CA CYS A 112 7.18 9.18 -12.51
C CYS A 112 8.51 9.61 -13.18
N PRO A 113 9.10 8.81 -14.10
CA PRO A 113 10.34 9.16 -14.81
C PRO A 113 10.30 10.50 -15.54
N GLU A 114 9.13 10.87 -16.08
CA GLU A 114 8.87 12.12 -16.80
C GLU A 114 8.86 13.37 -15.88
N ARG A 115 9.11 13.20 -14.57
CA ARG A 115 9.05 14.26 -13.55
C ARG A 115 7.70 14.97 -13.45
N ASP A 116 6.62 14.28 -13.84
CA ASP A 116 5.24 14.78 -13.72
C ASP A 116 4.60 14.45 -12.35
N GLY A 117 5.32 13.75 -11.47
CA GLY A 117 4.92 13.56 -10.08
C GLY A 117 5.49 14.64 -9.16
N LEU A 118 4.73 15.03 -8.12
CA LEU A 118 5.20 15.99 -7.13
C LEU A 118 4.67 15.67 -5.74
N VAL A 119 5.55 15.60 -4.74
CA VAL A 119 5.17 15.65 -3.32
C VAL A 119 5.65 16.97 -2.74
N ILE A 120 4.71 17.81 -2.30
CA ILE A 120 5.02 19.03 -1.55
C ILE A 120 4.78 18.73 -0.08
N VAL A 121 5.78 18.97 0.77
CA VAL A 121 5.63 18.85 2.22
C VAL A 121 5.53 20.26 2.79
N GLY A 122 4.40 20.57 3.41
CA GLY A 122 4.18 21.82 4.13
C GLY A 122 4.43 21.64 5.62
N GLU A 123 4.95 22.67 6.27
CA GLU A 123 4.86 22.81 7.73
C GLU A 123 3.46 23.33 8.07
N GLU A 124 2.86 22.84 9.16
CA GLU A 124 1.66 23.44 9.76
C GLU A 124 2.02 24.71 10.53
#